data_AF-A0A962VYD8-F1
#
_entry.id   AF-A0A962VYD8-F1
#
_cell.length_a   1.000
_cell.length_b   1.000
_cell.length_c   1.000
_cell.angle_alpha   90.00
_cell.angle_beta   90.00
_cell.angle_gamma   90.00
#
_symmetry.space_group_name_H-M   'P 1'
#
loop_
_entity.id
_entity.type
_entity.pdbx_description
1 polymer ?
#
loop_
_entity_poly.entity_id
_entity_poly.type
_entity_poly.pdbx_seq_one_letter_code
_entity_poly.pdbx_strand_id
1 'polypeptide(L)'
;MEMIENKIFDEIQIGDQASLTRTLDEDGVEALAVMTGNLNLIDLEPGPADTSMYGQGGGQTSWSAVLFTTLAGTRLPGLGSIARHVDVRLHRPVAIGVPVTATATVMEKRTETGTVVLDCRAVDPAGEEVATGRLEVLAPTVKQRHALRDLPKVQLRRDNRYLDLLKACEGLPALGCAVVHPCSADALRGAVEAAEHQLITPILIGPEDKIRAIAAQENLDLTPYRLVPAEHSHHSAELAVAMVLSGEAQTLMKGSLHTDELLTEVVKKVGGLRTERRISHCFLLAVPTYPRPII
;
A
#
# COMPACT_ATOMS: atom_id res chain seq x y z
N MET A 1 16.84 23.82 -18.90
CA MET A 1 15.57 23.42 -18.26
C MET A 1 14.47 23.57 -19.29
N GLU A 2 13.65 22.54 -19.48
CA GLU A 2 12.51 22.62 -20.38
C GLU A 2 11.51 23.66 -19.84
N MET A 3 11.02 24.54 -20.71
CA MET A 3 10.12 25.62 -20.33
C MET A 3 8.76 25.34 -20.96
N ILE A 4 7.70 25.56 -20.19
CA ILE A 4 6.33 25.58 -20.70
C ILE A 4 5.90 27.03 -20.93
N GLU A 5 5.26 27.28 -22.06
CA GLU A 5 4.77 28.59 -22.48
C GLU A 5 3.34 28.46 -22.99
N ASN A 6 2.48 29.41 -22.61
CA ASN A 6 1.10 29.44 -23.09
C ASN A 6 0.97 30.14 -24.46
N LYS A 7 -0.18 29.99 -25.11
CA LYS A 7 -0.63 30.89 -26.18
C LYS A 7 -1.69 31.83 -25.61
N ILE A 8 -1.50 33.13 -25.81
CA ILE A 8 -2.56 34.09 -25.49
C ILE A 8 -3.68 34.04 -26.52
N PHE A 9 -4.87 34.51 -26.18
CA PHE A 9 -6.06 34.45 -27.04
C PHE A 9 -5.78 34.89 -28.49
N ASP A 10 -5.01 35.95 -28.69
CA ASP A 10 -4.70 36.50 -30.02
C ASP A 10 -3.76 35.63 -30.85
N GLU A 11 -2.93 34.79 -30.22
CA GLU A 11 -1.98 33.89 -30.88
C GLU A 11 -2.63 32.57 -31.33
N ILE A 12 -3.81 32.25 -30.80
CA ILE A 12 -4.50 30.99 -31.07
C ILE A 12 -5.22 31.08 -32.42
N GLN A 13 -5.11 30.03 -33.23
CA GLN A 13 -5.81 29.91 -34.51
C GLN A 13 -6.80 28.74 -34.48
N ILE A 14 -7.89 28.84 -35.25
CA ILE A 14 -8.77 27.70 -35.50
C ILE A 14 -7.95 26.64 -36.26
N GLY A 15 -8.06 25.39 -35.83
CA GLY A 15 -7.24 24.28 -36.32
C GLY A 15 -5.95 24.05 -35.53
N ASP A 16 -5.55 24.96 -34.62
CA ASP A 16 -4.45 24.68 -33.70
C ASP A 16 -4.75 23.41 -32.89
N GLN A 17 -3.74 22.56 -32.72
CA GLN A 17 -3.88 21.29 -32.05
C GLN A 17 -2.76 21.04 -31.06
N ALA A 18 -3.08 20.34 -29.96
CA ALA A 18 -2.11 19.79 -29.03
C ALA A 18 -2.53 18.39 -28.60
N SER A 19 -1.55 17.55 -28.26
CA SER A 19 -1.78 16.20 -27.76
C SER A 19 -0.86 15.86 -26.59
N LEU A 20 -1.28 14.88 -25.81
CA LEU A 20 -0.48 14.24 -24.78
C LEU A 20 -0.88 12.78 -24.66
N THR A 21 0.06 11.94 -24.27
CA THR A 21 -0.18 10.53 -23.97
C THR A 21 0.12 10.28 -22.51
N ARG A 22 -0.78 9.58 -21.81
CA ARG A 22 -0.60 9.18 -20.42
C ARG A 22 -1.09 7.75 -20.23
N THR A 23 -0.47 7.06 -19.28
CA THR A 23 -0.88 5.74 -18.82
C THR A 23 -1.39 5.89 -17.38
N LEU A 24 -2.52 5.27 -17.09
CA LEU A 24 -3.03 5.13 -15.73
C LEU A 24 -2.72 3.71 -15.27
N ASP A 25 -1.72 3.57 -14.39
CA ASP A 25 -1.33 2.30 -13.76
C ASP A 25 -2.12 2.05 -12.47
N GLU A 26 -1.90 0.90 -11.83
CA GLU A 26 -2.62 0.50 -10.60
C GLU A 26 -2.51 1.55 -9.49
N ASP A 27 -1.29 2.03 -9.21
CA ASP A 27 -1.06 3.07 -8.21
C ASP A 27 -1.77 4.38 -8.59
N GLY A 28 -1.82 4.74 -9.88
CA GLY A 28 -2.55 5.90 -10.38
C GLY A 28 -4.07 5.78 -10.19
N VAL A 29 -4.64 4.59 -10.43
CA VAL A 29 -6.06 4.30 -10.20
C VAL A 29 -6.39 4.40 -8.71
N GLU A 30 -5.58 3.80 -7.85
CA GLU A 30 -5.75 3.88 -6.40
C GLU A 30 -5.64 5.33 -5.90
N ALA A 31 -4.65 6.10 -6.38
CA ALA A 31 -4.52 7.50 -6.04
C ALA A 31 -5.75 8.32 -6.46
N LEU A 32 -6.32 8.04 -7.64
CA LEU A 32 -7.56 8.68 -8.10
C LEU A 32 -8.75 8.28 -7.21
N ALA A 33 -8.85 7.03 -6.79
CA ALA A 33 -9.87 6.55 -5.87
C ALA A 33 -9.78 7.26 -4.51
N VAL A 34 -8.56 7.39 -3.96
CA VAL A 34 -8.31 8.11 -2.70
C VAL A 34 -8.67 9.59 -2.83
N MET A 35 -8.26 10.24 -3.92
CA MET A 35 -8.54 11.67 -4.14
C MET A 35 -10.03 11.97 -4.29
N THR A 36 -10.79 11.06 -4.89
CA THR A 36 -12.21 11.27 -5.21
C THR A 36 -13.16 10.64 -4.19
N GLY A 37 -12.67 9.74 -3.34
CA GLY A 37 -13.49 8.86 -2.50
C GLY A 37 -14.27 7.80 -3.29
N ASN A 38 -13.98 7.62 -4.58
CA ASN A 38 -14.70 6.68 -5.44
C ASN A 38 -14.07 5.29 -5.39
N LEU A 39 -14.52 4.47 -4.43
CA LEU A 39 -14.06 3.09 -4.28
C LEU A 39 -14.39 2.20 -5.49
N ASN A 40 -15.35 2.56 -6.35
CA ASN A 40 -15.65 1.78 -7.57
C ASN A 40 -14.53 1.81 -8.62
N LEU A 41 -13.49 2.62 -8.40
CA LEU A 41 -12.30 2.65 -9.26
C LEU A 41 -11.30 1.55 -8.90
N ILE A 42 -11.31 1.09 -7.65
CA ILE A 42 -10.46 0.01 -7.15
C ILE A 42 -11.31 -1.26 -7.04
N ASP A 43 -10.83 -2.34 -7.64
CA ASP A 43 -11.52 -3.61 -7.55
C ASP A 43 -11.44 -4.12 -6.11
N LEU A 44 -12.59 -4.23 -5.43
CA LEU A 44 -12.61 -4.63 -4.02
C LEU A 44 -12.44 -6.14 -3.87
N GLU A 45 -12.87 -6.95 -4.84
CA GLU A 45 -12.73 -8.41 -4.89
C GLU A 45 -12.96 -8.94 -6.34
N PRO A 46 -11.92 -9.03 -7.20
CA PRO A 46 -12.09 -9.63 -8.52
C PRO A 46 -12.38 -11.12 -8.37
N GLY A 47 -13.64 -11.50 -8.46
CA GLY A 47 -13.99 -12.89 -8.69
C GLY A 47 -13.44 -13.34 -10.06
N PRO A 48 -13.00 -14.60 -10.24
CA PRO A 48 -12.50 -15.10 -11.53
C PRO A 48 -13.54 -15.10 -12.67
N ALA A 49 -14.78 -14.69 -12.38
CA ALA A 49 -15.88 -14.51 -13.32
C ALA A 49 -16.37 -13.06 -13.43
N ASP A 50 -15.67 -12.07 -12.84
CA ASP A 50 -16.10 -10.68 -12.98
C ASP A 50 -15.87 -10.18 -14.42
N THR A 51 -16.98 -9.92 -15.09
CA THR A 51 -17.05 -9.40 -16.46
C THR A 51 -17.57 -7.96 -16.46
N SER A 52 -17.69 -7.35 -15.29
CA SER A 52 -18.17 -5.98 -15.15
C SER A 52 -17.26 -5.04 -15.93
N MET A 53 -17.87 -4.01 -16.51
CA MET A 53 -17.11 -2.95 -17.19
C MET A 53 -16.06 -2.33 -16.26
N TYR A 54 -16.26 -2.37 -14.93
CA TYR A 54 -15.33 -1.83 -13.92
C TYR A 54 -14.11 -2.73 -13.70
N GLY A 55 -14.28 -4.05 -13.64
CA GLY A 55 -13.16 -5.02 -13.66
C GLY A 55 -12.34 -4.98 -14.96
N GLN A 56 -12.90 -4.38 -16.03
CA GLN A 56 -12.20 -4.10 -17.30
C GLN A 56 -11.69 -2.65 -17.44
N GLY A 57 -11.76 -1.82 -16.40
CA GLY A 57 -11.24 -0.43 -16.40
C GLY A 57 -12.24 0.65 -16.84
N GLY A 58 -13.54 0.35 -16.94
CA GLY A 58 -14.60 1.26 -17.38
C GLY A 58 -14.84 2.47 -16.47
N GLY A 59 -14.64 2.34 -15.16
CA GLY A 59 -14.69 3.49 -14.24
C GLY A 59 -13.60 4.53 -14.52
N GLN A 60 -12.50 4.10 -15.12
CA GLN A 60 -11.29 4.88 -15.33
C GLN A 60 -11.33 5.68 -16.63
N THR A 61 -12.17 5.33 -17.61
CA THR A 61 -12.32 6.11 -18.86
C THR A 61 -12.67 7.57 -18.59
N SER A 62 -13.37 7.84 -17.48
CA SER A 62 -13.70 9.18 -17.00
C SER A 62 -12.47 10.09 -16.80
N TRP A 63 -11.28 9.52 -16.54
CA TRP A 63 -10.01 10.25 -16.49
C TRP A 63 -9.67 10.95 -17.80
N SER A 64 -10.25 10.54 -18.94
CA SER A 64 -10.12 11.27 -20.21
C SER A 64 -10.55 12.75 -20.09
N ALA A 65 -11.55 13.05 -19.26
CA ALA A 65 -11.94 14.44 -18.98
C ALA A 65 -10.80 15.23 -18.30
N VAL A 66 -10.06 14.58 -17.40
CA VAL A 66 -8.88 15.16 -16.74
C VAL A 66 -7.75 15.36 -17.76
N LEU A 67 -7.56 14.45 -18.71
CA LEU A 67 -6.59 14.63 -19.79
C LEU A 67 -6.92 15.84 -20.67
N PHE A 68 -8.19 16.02 -21.05
CA PHE A 68 -8.64 17.16 -21.85
C PHE A 68 -8.43 18.50 -21.14
N THR A 69 -8.79 18.57 -19.86
CA THR A 69 -8.55 19.78 -19.05
C THR A 69 -7.06 20.01 -18.78
N THR A 70 -6.26 18.94 -18.66
CA THR A 70 -4.80 19.03 -18.57
C THR A 70 -4.19 19.60 -19.85
N LEU A 71 -4.65 19.17 -21.04
CA LEU A 71 -4.22 19.74 -22.32
C LEU A 71 -4.50 21.25 -22.37
N ALA A 72 -5.70 21.66 -21.99
CA ALA A 72 -6.07 23.06 -21.95
C ALA A 72 -5.21 23.88 -20.99
N GLY A 73 -4.93 23.35 -19.80
CA GLY A 73 -4.16 24.04 -18.77
C GLY A 73 -2.64 24.04 -18.99
N THR A 74 -2.10 23.13 -19.81
CA THR A 74 -0.64 22.95 -19.93
C THR A 74 -0.08 23.08 -21.34
N ARG A 75 -0.90 22.94 -22.39
CA ARG A 75 -0.45 22.96 -23.80
C ARG A 75 -1.19 23.97 -24.66
N LEU A 76 -2.53 23.91 -24.72
CA LEU A 76 -3.34 24.72 -25.65
C LEU A 76 -4.70 25.07 -25.05
N PRO A 77 -4.92 26.31 -24.57
CA PRO A 77 -4.00 27.45 -24.65
C PRO A 77 -2.77 27.36 -23.74
N GLY A 78 -2.84 26.57 -22.66
CA GLY A 78 -1.74 26.43 -21.69
C GLY A 78 -1.94 27.27 -20.43
N LEU A 79 -0.85 27.62 -19.76
CA LEU A 79 -0.88 28.29 -18.46
C LEU A 79 -1.79 29.54 -18.43
N GLY A 80 -2.50 29.72 -17.32
CA GLY A 80 -3.46 30.80 -17.14
C GLY A 80 -4.83 30.56 -17.79
N SER A 81 -5.00 29.44 -18.51
CA SER A 81 -6.31 29.02 -19.01
C SER A 81 -7.26 28.62 -17.88
N ILE A 82 -8.55 28.91 -18.05
CA ILE A 82 -9.60 28.50 -17.12
C ILE A 82 -10.67 27.72 -17.88
N ALA A 83 -10.84 26.44 -17.56
CA ALA A 83 -11.95 25.64 -18.09
C ALA A 83 -13.29 26.17 -17.54
N ARG A 84 -14.23 26.49 -18.44
CA ARG A 84 -15.56 27.03 -18.11
C ARG A 84 -16.65 25.98 -18.24
N HIS A 85 -16.53 25.12 -19.25
CA HIS A 85 -17.50 24.06 -19.51
C HIS A 85 -16.78 22.85 -20.10
N VAL A 86 -17.14 21.67 -19.61
CA VAL A 86 -16.56 20.38 -20.04
C VAL A 86 -17.71 19.43 -20.32
N ASP A 87 -17.85 19.00 -21.58
CA ASP A 87 -18.75 17.92 -21.99
C ASP A 87 -17.90 16.75 -22.48
N VAL A 88 -18.16 15.55 -21.97
CA VAL A 88 -17.39 14.35 -22.32
C VAL A 88 -18.33 13.17 -22.53
N ARG A 89 -18.12 12.46 -23.63
CA ARG A 89 -18.77 11.19 -23.95
C ARG A 89 -17.74 10.07 -23.83
N LEU A 90 -18.06 9.08 -23.00
CA LEU A 90 -17.25 7.89 -22.80
C LEU A 90 -17.77 6.79 -23.72
N HIS A 91 -16.91 6.29 -24.61
CA HIS A 91 -17.32 5.30 -25.61
C HIS A 91 -16.96 3.88 -25.17
N ARG A 92 -15.78 3.71 -24.55
CA ARG A 92 -15.19 2.39 -24.26
C ARG A 92 -14.41 2.36 -22.96
N PRO A 93 -14.36 1.22 -22.25
CA PRO A 93 -13.43 1.03 -21.15
C PRO A 93 -11.98 1.08 -21.63
N VAL A 94 -11.08 1.54 -20.76
CA VAL A 94 -9.63 1.49 -20.97
C VAL A 94 -9.02 0.65 -19.86
N ALA A 95 -8.32 -0.42 -20.22
CA ALA A 95 -7.66 -1.27 -19.24
C ALA A 95 -6.49 -0.54 -18.54
N ILE A 96 -6.23 -0.92 -17.29
CA ILE A 96 -5.11 -0.41 -16.50
C ILE A 96 -3.79 -0.67 -17.25
N GLY A 97 -2.90 0.32 -17.24
CA GLY A 97 -1.60 0.22 -17.92
C GLY A 97 -1.64 0.48 -19.42
N VAL A 98 -2.82 0.61 -20.04
CA VAL A 98 -2.93 0.98 -21.46
C VAL A 98 -2.73 2.50 -21.63
N PRO A 99 -1.80 2.94 -22.50
CA PRO A 99 -1.61 4.36 -22.76
C PRO A 99 -2.77 4.94 -23.57
N VAL A 100 -3.28 6.10 -23.14
CA VAL A 100 -4.31 6.87 -23.84
C VAL A 100 -3.70 8.16 -24.38
N THR A 101 -3.93 8.43 -25.66
CA THR A 101 -3.54 9.69 -26.30
C THR A 101 -4.73 10.61 -26.41
N ALA A 102 -4.70 11.72 -25.68
CA ALA A 102 -5.68 12.78 -25.78
C ALA A 102 -5.18 13.87 -26.74
N THR A 103 -6.08 14.39 -27.56
CA THR A 103 -5.82 15.45 -28.52
C THR A 103 -6.93 16.49 -28.42
N ALA A 104 -6.57 17.77 -28.43
CA ALA A 104 -7.48 18.90 -28.41
C ALA A 104 -7.22 19.80 -29.62
N THR A 105 -8.26 20.14 -30.37
CA THR A 105 -8.21 20.97 -31.58
C THR A 105 -9.10 22.18 -31.42
N VAL A 106 -8.60 23.38 -31.72
CA VAL A 106 -9.38 24.63 -31.64
C VAL A 106 -10.40 24.65 -32.77
N MET A 107 -11.68 24.64 -32.42
CA MET A 107 -12.77 24.68 -33.40
C MET A 107 -13.39 26.07 -33.54
N GLU A 108 -13.37 26.85 -32.46
CA GLU A 108 -14.07 28.13 -32.39
C GLU A 108 -13.30 29.10 -31.49
N LYS A 109 -13.32 30.38 -31.86
CA LYS A 109 -12.88 31.50 -31.00
C LYS A 109 -14.05 32.46 -30.83
N ARG A 110 -14.40 32.76 -29.58
CA ARG A 110 -15.46 33.69 -29.18
C ARG A 110 -14.82 34.97 -28.64
N THR A 111 -14.77 35.99 -29.47
CA THR A 111 -14.10 37.27 -29.16
C THR A 111 -14.77 38.04 -28.03
N GLU A 112 -16.08 37.94 -27.91
CA GLU A 112 -16.89 38.68 -26.94
C GLU A 112 -16.59 38.22 -25.50
N THR A 113 -16.22 36.95 -25.35
CA THR A 113 -15.96 36.33 -24.05
C THR A 113 -14.51 35.91 -23.85
N GLY A 114 -13.62 36.11 -24.83
CA GLY A 114 -12.22 35.64 -24.81
C GLY A 114 -12.09 34.11 -24.71
N THR A 115 -13.12 33.37 -25.13
CA THR A 115 -13.20 31.92 -24.95
C THR A 115 -12.79 31.19 -26.24
N VAL A 116 -12.05 30.11 -26.10
CA VAL A 116 -11.80 29.15 -27.18
C VAL A 116 -12.56 27.86 -26.91
N VAL A 117 -13.07 27.25 -27.98
CA VAL A 117 -13.74 25.96 -27.91
C VAL A 117 -12.84 24.92 -28.53
N LEU A 118 -12.55 23.88 -27.75
CA LEU A 118 -11.72 22.75 -28.17
C LEU A 118 -12.61 21.54 -28.43
N ASP A 119 -12.42 20.90 -29.56
CA ASP A 119 -12.87 19.53 -29.81
C ASP A 119 -11.78 18.57 -29.34
N CYS A 120 -12.17 17.63 -28.48
CA CYS A 120 -11.27 16.74 -27.79
C CYS A 120 -11.56 15.29 -28.13
N ARG A 121 -10.51 14.52 -28.39
CA ARG A 121 -10.57 13.08 -28.67
C ARG A 121 -9.50 12.37 -27.88
N ALA A 122 -9.86 11.25 -27.27
CA ALA A 122 -8.95 10.32 -26.63
C ALA A 122 -8.99 8.98 -27.37
N VAL A 123 -7.82 8.43 -27.68
CA VAL A 123 -7.67 7.14 -28.37
C VAL A 123 -6.70 6.21 -27.63
N ASP A 124 -6.93 4.91 -27.80
CA ASP A 124 -6.01 3.86 -27.37
C ASP A 124 -4.87 3.65 -28.41
N PRO A 125 -3.92 2.72 -28.18
CA PRO A 125 -2.83 2.45 -29.12
C PRO A 125 -3.27 1.84 -30.46
N ALA A 126 -4.48 1.26 -30.53
CA ALA A 126 -5.07 0.77 -31.78
C ALA A 126 -5.72 1.91 -32.59
N GLY A 127 -5.82 3.11 -32.02
CA GLY A 127 -6.47 4.27 -32.64
C GLY A 127 -7.99 4.31 -32.41
N GLU A 128 -8.52 3.38 -31.60
CA GLU A 128 -9.94 3.32 -31.26
C GLU A 128 -10.30 4.46 -30.31
N GLU A 129 -11.46 5.08 -30.54
CA GLU A 129 -11.95 6.17 -29.69
C GLU A 129 -12.42 5.62 -28.34
N VAL A 130 -11.79 6.11 -27.27
CA VAL A 130 -12.16 5.78 -25.89
C VAL A 130 -13.08 6.84 -25.29
N ALA A 131 -12.85 8.11 -25.62
CA ALA A 131 -13.70 9.22 -25.23
C ALA A 131 -13.60 10.38 -26.23
N THR A 132 -14.67 11.15 -26.35
CA THR A 132 -14.67 12.44 -27.05
C THR A 132 -15.25 13.51 -26.15
N GLY A 133 -14.99 14.78 -26.45
CA GLY A 133 -15.52 15.86 -25.62
C GLY A 133 -15.39 17.23 -26.26
N ARG A 134 -16.10 18.18 -25.67
CA ARG A 134 -16.01 19.61 -26.01
C ARG A 134 -15.63 20.39 -24.76
N LEU A 135 -14.63 21.24 -24.89
CA LEU A 135 -14.10 22.01 -23.78
C LEU A 135 -14.13 23.50 -24.12
N GLU A 136 -14.83 24.28 -23.31
CA GLU A 136 -14.82 25.75 -23.40
C GLU A 136 -13.82 26.31 -22.40
N VAL A 137 -12.84 27.05 -22.92
CA VAL A 137 -11.70 27.54 -22.14
C VAL A 137 -11.61 29.06 -22.29
N LEU A 138 -11.62 29.77 -21.17
CA LEU A 138 -11.19 31.16 -21.16
C LEU A 138 -9.67 31.18 -21.40
N ALA A 139 -9.26 31.70 -22.55
CA ALA A 139 -7.84 31.75 -22.91
C ALA A 139 -7.13 32.88 -22.13
N PRO A 140 -5.83 32.70 -21.83
CA PRO A 140 -5.06 33.73 -21.16
C PRO A 140 -4.87 34.94 -22.08
N THR A 141 -4.81 36.14 -21.48
CA THR A 141 -4.49 37.39 -22.19
C THR A 141 -3.05 37.83 -21.97
N VAL A 142 -2.36 37.21 -21.01
CA VAL A 142 -0.97 37.52 -20.66
C VAL A 142 -0.10 36.33 -20.98
N LYS A 143 1.01 36.60 -21.68
CA LYS A 143 2.01 35.59 -22.01
C LYS A 143 2.73 35.16 -20.74
N GLN A 144 2.81 33.85 -20.51
CA GLN A 144 3.43 33.26 -19.32
C GLN A 144 4.41 32.18 -19.74
N ARG A 145 5.57 32.14 -19.07
CA ARG A 145 6.61 31.15 -19.29
C ARG A 145 7.16 30.66 -17.96
N HIS A 146 7.09 29.37 -17.72
CA HIS A 146 7.54 28.75 -16.47
C HIS A 146 8.48 27.58 -16.74
N ALA A 147 9.46 27.38 -15.86
CA ALA A 147 10.28 26.18 -15.87
C ALA A 147 9.42 24.99 -15.47
N LEU A 148 9.51 23.90 -16.24
CA LEU A 148 8.84 22.65 -15.91
C LEU A 148 9.45 22.13 -14.61
N ARG A 149 8.64 22.02 -13.56
CA ARG A 149 9.05 21.47 -12.26
C ARG A 149 8.56 20.04 -12.15
N ASP A 150 9.38 19.19 -11.55
CA ASP A 150 8.95 17.85 -11.18
C ASP A 150 7.77 17.94 -10.21
N LEU A 151 6.76 17.12 -10.45
CA LEU A 151 5.65 16.97 -9.53
C LEU A 151 6.12 16.24 -8.27
N PRO A 152 5.49 16.50 -7.10
CA PRO A 152 5.73 15.69 -5.92
C PRO A 152 5.47 14.21 -6.21
N LYS A 153 6.30 13.34 -5.62
CA LYS A 153 6.07 11.90 -5.66
C LYS A 153 4.98 11.54 -4.65
N VAL A 154 3.96 10.82 -5.10
CA VAL A 154 2.90 10.27 -4.24
C VAL A 154 3.26 8.85 -3.84
N GLN A 155 3.04 8.49 -2.58
CA GLN A 155 3.25 7.14 -2.08
C GLN A 155 1.98 6.65 -1.39
N LEU A 156 1.46 5.53 -1.86
CA LEU A 156 0.33 4.83 -1.24
C LEU A 156 0.87 3.92 -0.13
N ARG A 157 0.24 3.98 1.05
CA ARG A 157 0.55 3.10 2.18
C ARG A 157 -0.55 2.07 2.33
N ARG A 158 -0.14 0.81 2.35
CA ARG A 158 -1.02 -0.35 2.51
C ARG A 158 -0.66 -0.99 3.85
N ASP A 159 -1.53 -0.85 4.85
CA ASP A 159 -1.23 -1.23 6.24
C ASP A 159 -1.34 -2.75 6.51
N ASN A 160 -1.62 -3.57 5.50
CA ASN A 160 -2.03 -4.97 5.68
C ASN A 160 -0.92 -6.03 5.54
N ARG A 161 0.36 -5.64 5.40
CA ARG A 161 1.41 -6.61 5.03
C ARG A 161 1.73 -7.66 6.10
N TYR A 162 1.61 -7.30 7.37
CA TYR A 162 1.73 -8.28 8.46
C TYR A 162 0.48 -9.19 8.51
N LEU A 163 -0.69 -8.68 8.12
CA LEU A 163 -1.91 -9.48 8.00
C LEU A 163 -1.76 -10.55 6.92
N ASP A 164 -1.09 -10.26 5.81
CA ASP A 164 -0.85 -11.27 4.76
C ASP A 164 0.02 -12.44 5.26
N LEU A 165 0.97 -12.17 6.15
CA LEU A 165 1.76 -13.22 6.80
C LEU A 165 0.94 -14.03 7.79
N LEU A 166 0.08 -13.37 8.57
CA LEU A 166 -0.86 -14.05 9.47
C LEU A 166 -1.82 -14.94 8.67
N LYS A 167 -2.37 -14.44 7.56
CA LYS A 167 -3.19 -15.22 6.63
C LYS A 167 -2.44 -16.41 6.05
N ALA A 168 -1.17 -16.25 5.70
CA ALA A 168 -0.35 -17.34 5.21
C ALA A 168 -0.09 -18.43 6.27
N CYS A 169 -0.27 -18.12 7.56
CA CYS A 169 -0.24 -19.10 8.64
C CYS A 169 -1.58 -19.82 8.87
N GLU A 170 -2.69 -19.33 8.30
CA GLU A 170 -3.99 -19.98 8.44
C GLU A 170 -3.95 -21.41 7.89
N GLY A 171 -4.47 -22.36 8.68
CA GLY A 171 -4.47 -23.79 8.34
C GLY A 171 -3.18 -24.54 8.67
N LEU A 172 -2.12 -23.87 9.11
CA LEU A 172 -0.94 -24.53 9.68
C LEU A 172 -1.19 -24.95 11.14
N PRO A 173 -0.61 -26.07 11.62
CA PRO A 173 -0.72 -26.45 13.02
C PRO A 173 0.05 -25.47 13.92
N ALA A 174 -0.56 -25.11 15.05
CA ALA A 174 0.06 -24.26 16.07
C ALA A 174 1.39 -24.86 16.57
N LEU A 175 2.44 -24.06 16.64
CA LEU A 175 3.78 -24.50 17.05
C LEU A 175 3.91 -24.53 18.59
N GLY A 176 4.36 -25.64 19.16
CA GLY A 176 4.64 -25.72 20.61
C GLY A 176 5.76 -24.75 21.00
N CYS A 177 5.45 -23.71 21.78
CA CYS A 177 6.35 -22.59 22.02
C CYS A 177 6.64 -22.41 23.51
N ALA A 178 7.90 -22.51 23.91
CA ALA A 178 8.34 -22.16 25.26
C ALA A 178 8.56 -20.64 25.36
N VAL A 179 7.62 -19.96 26.02
CA VAL A 179 7.66 -18.51 26.25
C VAL A 179 8.46 -18.25 27.52
N VAL A 180 9.66 -17.70 27.34
CA VAL A 180 10.65 -17.58 28.41
C VAL A 180 10.46 -16.28 29.16
N HIS A 181 10.15 -16.38 30.45
CA HIS A 181 10.04 -15.25 31.37
C HIS A 181 9.08 -14.13 30.89
N PRO A 182 7.79 -14.40 30.59
CA PRO A 182 6.83 -13.38 30.18
C PRO A 182 6.34 -12.53 31.38
N CYS A 183 7.26 -11.84 32.06
CA CYS A 183 7.00 -11.03 33.25
C CYS A 183 6.80 -9.53 32.92
N SER A 184 6.29 -9.22 31.73
CA SER A 184 5.79 -7.89 31.36
C SER A 184 4.46 -8.02 30.62
N ALA A 185 3.66 -6.94 30.62
CA ALA A 185 2.37 -6.89 29.94
C ALA A 185 2.49 -7.26 28.45
N ASP A 186 3.40 -6.59 27.71
CA ASP A 186 3.60 -6.83 26.28
C ASP A 186 4.03 -8.27 25.96
N ALA A 187 4.92 -8.85 26.78
CA ALA A 187 5.42 -10.19 26.56
C ALA A 187 4.34 -11.26 26.79
N LEU A 188 3.54 -11.10 27.85
CA LEU A 188 2.45 -12.03 28.14
C LEU A 188 1.29 -11.88 27.16
N ARG A 189 0.87 -10.64 26.88
CA ARG A 189 -0.19 -10.34 25.91
C ARG A 189 0.16 -10.86 24.52
N GLY A 190 1.37 -10.61 24.03
CA GLY A 190 1.81 -11.10 22.72
C GLY A 190 1.81 -12.63 22.62
N ALA A 191 2.13 -13.35 23.69
CA ALA A 191 2.05 -14.82 23.72
C ALA A 191 0.60 -15.32 23.70
N VAL A 192 -0.31 -14.66 24.43
CA VAL A 192 -1.73 -15.00 24.47
C VAL A 192 -2.39 -14.71 23.12
N GLU A 193 -2.18 -13.52 22.54
CA GLU A 193 -2.71 -13.16 21.23
C GLU A 193 -2.22 -14.12 20.14
N ALA A 194 -0.94 -14.50 20.14
CA ALA A 194 -0.41 -15.48 19.20
C ALA A 194 -1.08 -16.87 19.37
N ALA A 195 -1.47 -17.24 20.58
CA ALA A 195 -2.20 -18.48 20.84
C ALA A 195 -3.67 -18.41 20.41
N GLU A 196 -4.34 -17.28 20.65
CA GLU A 196 -5.71 -17.02 20.17
C GLU A 196 -5.80 -17.09 18.63
N HIS A 197 -4.76 -16.64 17.94
CA HIS A 197 -4.59 -16.76 16.50
C HIS A 197 -4.07 -18.13 16.02
N GLN A 198 -3.97 -19.13 16.92
CA GLN A 198 -3.50 -20.49 16.61
C GLN A 198 -2.08 -20.56 16.01
N LEU A 199 -1.25 -19.54 16.22
CA LEU A 199 0.13 -19.53 15.73
C LEU A 199 1.03 -20.39 16.61
N ILE A 200 0.80 -20.37 17.93
CA ILE A 200 1.57 -21.12 18.92
C ILE A 200 0.68 -21.82 19.94
N THR A 201 1.19 -22.92 20.51
CA THR A 201 0.70 -23.49 21.77
C THR A 201 1.69 -23.11 22.86
N PRO A 202 1.42 -22.07 23.67
CA PRO A 202 2.41 -21.52 24.57
C PRO A 202 2.56 -22.35 25.85
N ILE A 203 3.81 -22.49 26.28
CA ILE A 203 4.21 -22.94 27.62
C ILE A 203 4.86 -21.73 28.29
N LEU A 204 4.22 -21.19 29.32
CA LEU A 204 4.66 -19.99 30.03
C LEU A 204 5.63 -20.38 31.14
N ILE A 205 6.88 -19.94 31.05
CA ILE A 205 7.95 -20.37 31.96
C ILE A 205 8.47 -19.16 32.73
N GLY A 206 8.26 -19.10 34.04
CA GLY A 206 8.67 -17.96 34.85
C GLY A 206 8.13 -17.96 36.28
N PRO A 207 8.41 -16.90 37.06
CA PRO A 207 7.83 -16.73 38.40
C PRO A 207 6.30 -16.67 38.33
N GLU A 208 5.65 -17.72 38.82
CA GLU A 208 4.21 -17.93 38.65
C GLU A 208 3.40 -16.76 39.22
N ASP A 209 3.74 -16.28 40.42
CA ASP A 209 3.08 -15.14 41.05
C ASP A 209 3.11 -13.89 40.18
N LYS A 210 4.25 -13.61 39.52
CA LYS A 210 4.40 -12.44 38.64
C LYS A 210 3.57 -12.59 37.38
N ILE A 211 3.60 -13.75 36.74
CA ILE A 211 2.83 -14.01 35.51
C ILE A 211 1.33 -13.90 35.80
N ARG A 212 0.86 -14.50 36.90
CA ARG A 212 -0.56 -14.43 37.30
C ARG A 212 -0.98 -13.01 37.68
N ALA A 213 -0.13 -12.25 38.36
CA ALA A 213 -0.41 -10.86 38.70
C ALA A 213 -0.59 -9.99 37.44
N ILE A 214 0.28 -10.15 36.44
CA ILE A 214 0.18 -9.44 35.16
C ILE A 214 -1.07 -9.88 34.40
N ALA A 215 -1.36 -11.18 34.34
CA ALA A 215 -2.58 -11.68 33.72
C ALA A 215 -3.85 -11.08 34.32
N ALA A 216 -3.91 -10.97 35.65
CA ALA A 216 -5.02 -10.35 36.34
C ALA A 216 -5.13 -8.84 36.05
N GLN A 217 -4.00 -8.13 35.93
CA GLN A 217 -3.97 -6.71 35.56
C GLN A 217 -4.43 -6.48 34.12
N GLU A 218 -4.03 -7.36 33.20
CA GLU A 218 -4.27 -7.26 31.76
C GLU A 218 -5.58 -7.94 31.32
N ASN A 219 -6.32 -8.55 32.26
CA ASN A 219 -7.51 -9.38 32.04
C ASN A 219 -7.29 -10.53 31.03
N LEU A 220 -6.16 -11.23 31.15
CA LEU A 220 -5.81 -12.38 30.30
C LEU A 220 -6.18 -13.70 30.98
N ASP A 221 -6.89 -14.59 30.27
CA ASP A 221 -7.15 -15.94 30.76
C ASP A 221 -5.97 -16.86 30.46
N LEU A 222 -5.30 -17.33 31.51
CA LEU A 222 -4.18 -18.26 31.39
C LEU A 222 -4.57 -19.74 31.59
N THR A 223 -5.84 -20.02 31.90
CA THR A 223 -6.33 -21.39 32.14
C THR A 223 -6.01 -22.36 30.99
N PRO A 224 -6.07 -21.96 29.70
CA PRO A 224 -5.75 -22.86 28.59
C PRO A 224 -4.27 -23.19 28.44
N TYR A 225 -3.37 -22.44 29.11
CA TYR A 225 -1.93 -22.51 28.86
C TYR A 225 -1.19 -23.18 30.01
N ARG A 226 -0.17 -23.96 29.66
CA ARG A 226 0.68 -24.60 30.66
C ARG A 226 1.61 -23.56 31.28
N LEU A 227 1.59 -23.48 32.61
CA LEU A 227 2.56 -22.72 33.40
C LEU A 227 3.62 -23.66 33.99
N VAL A 228 4.89 -23.28 33.85
CA VAL A 228 6.03 -23.95 34.48
C VAL A 228 6.71 -22.94 35.42
N PRO A 229 6.64 -23.15 36.74
CA PRO A 229 7.24 -22.25 37.71
C PRO A 229 8.76 -22.21 37.56
N ALA A 230 9.33 -21.00 37.57
CA ALA A 230 10.76 -20.76 37.62
C ALA A 230 11.06 -19.62 38.61
N GLU A 231 12.18 -19.70 39.33
CA GLU A 231 12.48 -18.75 40.42
C GLU A 231 12.86 -17.36 39.92
N HIS A 232 13.64 -17.29 38.84
CA HIS A 232 14.14 -16.06 38.24
C HIS A 232 14.42 -16.27 36.74
N SER A 233 14.85 -15.21 36.06
CA SER A 233 15.04 -15.18 34.60
C SER A 233 16.02 -16.23 34.07
N HIS A 234 17.19 -16.40 34.69
CA HIS A 234 18.12 -17.47 34.31
C HIS A 234 17.53 -18.88 34.45
N HIS A 235 16.82 -19.17 35.54
CA HIS A 235 16.14 -20.46 35.73
C HIS A 235 15.03 -20.67 34.70
N SER A 236 14.32 -19.58 34.32
CA SER A 236 13.32 -19.64 33.25
C SER A 236 13.96 -20.04 31.91
N ALA A 237 15.11 -19.46 31.58
CA ALA A 237 15.85 -19.77 30.36
C ALA A 237 16.39 -21.21 30.34
N GLU A 238 16.93 -21.69 31.46
CA GLU A 238 17.42 -23.06 31.61
C GLU A 238 16.29 -24.09 31.38
N LEU A 239 15.14 -23.91 32.04
CA LEU A 239 13.98 -24.79 31.87
C LEU A 239 13.47 -24.76 30.43
N ALA A 240 13.32 -23.58 29.84
CA ALA A 240 12.84 -23.45 28.47
C ALA A 240 13.75 -24.17 27.46
N VAL A 241 15.06 -24.01 27.59
CA VAL A 241 16.04 -24.69 26.74
C VAL A 241 15.98 -26.21 26.94
N ALA A 242 15.85 -26.69 28.18
CA ALA A 242 15.72 -28.12 28.46
C ALA A 242 14.44 -28.73 27.85
N MET A 243 13.32 -28.00 27.91
CA MET A 243 12.05 -28.40 27.29
C MET A 243 12.16 -28.50 25.77
N VAL A 244 12.82 -27.53 25.12
CA VAL A 244 13.06 -27.60 23.66
C VAL A 244 14.02 -28.75 23.31
N LEU A 245 15.08 -28.94 24.10
CA LEU A 245 16.05 -30.02 23.88
C LEU A 245 15.42 -31.41 24.03
N SER A 246 14.47 -31.57 24.95
CA SER A 246 13.74 -32.83 25.17
C SER A 246 12.60 -33.06 24.17
N GLY A 247 12.28 -32.09 23.32
CA GLY A 247 11.18 -32.15 22.35
C GLY A 247 9.80 -31.82 22.92
N GLU A 248 9.71 -31.41 24.19
CA GLU A 248 8.47 -30.98 24.84
C GLU A 248 7.97 -29.63 24.33
N ALA A 249 8.88 -28.78 23.84
CA ALA A 249 8.60 -27.58 23.05
C ALA A 249 9.38 -27.61 21.73
N GLN A 250 8.88 -26.92 20.71
CA GLN A 250 9.50 -26.88 19.38
C GLN A 250 10.29 -25.59 19.14
N THR A 251 9.97 -24.51 19.85
CA THR A 251 10.64 -23.22 19.71
C THR A 251 10.73 -22.46 21.04
N LEU A 252 11.61 -21.47 21.10
CA LEU A 252 11.74 -20.51 22.19
C LEU A 252 11.19 -19.15 21.74
N MET A 253 10.41 -18.49 22.61
CA MET A 253 10.02 -17.10 22.47
C MET A 253 10.54 -16.30 23.67
N LYS A 254 11.33 -15.26 23.40
CA LYS A 254 11.83 -14.38 24.46
C LYS A 254 10.65 -13.57 25.03
N GLY A 255 10.47 -13.64 26.34
CA GLY A 255 9.62 -12.70 27.08
C GLY A 255 10.40 -11.47 27.51
N SER A 256 10.28 -11.09 28.78
CA SER A 256 10.80 -9.83 29.33
C SER A 256 12.23 -9.89 29.86
N LEU A 257 12.91 -11.05 29.80
CA LEU A 257 14.32 -11.19 30.18
C LEU A 257 15.27 -10.53 29.17
N HIS A 258 16.50 -10.22 29.60
CA HIS A 258 17.50 -9.69 28.68
C HIS A 258 17.96 -10.77 27.68
N THR A 259 18.36 -10.35 26.47
CA THR A 259 18.65 -11.28 25.37
C THR A 259 19.90 -12.12 25.65
N ASP A 260 20.86 -11.59 26.40
CA ASP A 260 22.04 -12.34 26.83
C ASP A 260 21.67 -13.48 27.77
N GLU A 261 20.75 -13.29 28.72
CA GLU A 261 20.31 -14.32 29.66
C GLU A 261 19.73 -15.53 28.93
N LEU A 262 18.88 -15.29 27.93
CA LEU A 262 18.35 -16.35 27.07
C LEU A 262 19.45 -16.99 26.21
N LEU A 263 20.26 -16.17 25.54
CA LEU A 263 21.27 -16.67 24.62
C LEU A 263 22.37 -17.45 25.32
N THR A 264 22.75 -17.07 26.54
CA THR A 264 23.74 -17.79 27.35
C THR A 264 23.34 -19.25 27.54
N GLU A 265 22.07 -19.52 27.81
CA GLU A 265 21.54 -20.89 27.93
C GLU A 265 21.48 -21.59 26.57
N VAL A 266 20.98 -20.91 25.53
CA VAL A 266 20.87 -21.44 24.16
C VAL A 266 22.23 -21.88 23.60
N VAL A 267 23.31 -21.12 23.86
CA VAL A 267 24.63 -21.38 23.28
C VAL A 267 25.51 -22.34 24.11
N LYS A 268 25.00 -22.89 25.23
CA LYS A 268 25.78 -23.83 26.05
C LYS A 268 26.28 -25.03 25.23
N LYS A 269 27.52 -25.46 25.50
CA LYS A 269 28.12 -26.62 24.83
C LYS A 269 27.44 -27.94 25.19
N VAL A 270 26.97 -28.06 26.43
CA VAL A 270 26.25 -29.22 26.97
C VAL A 270 24.93 -28.71 27.53
N GLY A 271 23.82 -29.35 27.14
CA GLY A 271 22.47 -28.96 27.59
C GLY A 271 21.88 -27.72 26.90
N GLY A 272 22.62 -27.04 26.01
CA GLY A 272 22.11 -25.96 25.16
C GLY A 272 21.55 -26.44 23.82
N LEU A 273 21.10 -25.51 22.97
CA LEU A 273 20.62 -25.78 21.61
C LEU A 273 21.69 -25.56 20.53
N ARG A 274 22.94 -25.31 20.94
CA ARG A 274 24.06 -25.07 20.03
C ARG A 274 24.37 -26.31 19.22
N THR A 275 24.32 -26.17 17.89
CA THR A 275 24.79 -27.19 16.95
C THR A 275 26.21 -26.89 16.46
N GLU A 276 26.73 -27.68 15.52
CA GLU A 276 28.00 -27.39 14.84
C GLU A 276 27.92 -26.18 13.89
N ARG A 277 26.71 -25.69 13.59
CA ARG A 277 26.48 -24.54 12.71
C ARG A 277 26.37 -23.25 13.51
N ARG A 278 26.74 -22.14 12.86
CA ARG A 278 26.57 -20.79 13.42
C ARG A 278 25.08 -20.44 13.51
N ILE A 279 24.69 -19.81 14.61
CA ILE A 279 23.35 -19.23 14.76
C ILE A 279 23.24 -18.05 13.80
N SER A 280 22.17 -18.04 13.01
CA SER A 280 21.80 -16.93 12.14
C SER A 280 20.78 -16.05 12.84
N HIS A 281 20.86 -14.74 12.59
CA HIS A 281 19.82 -13.79 12.98
C HIS A 281 19.19 -13.24 11.70
N CYS A 282 17.88 -13.41 11.58
CA CYS A 282 17.08 -12.91 10.46
C CYS A 282 16.12 -11.85 11.00
N PHE A 283 15.91 -10.77 10.27
CA PHE A 283 14.98 -9.71 10.67
C PHE A 283 14.01 -9.44 9.54
N LEU A 284 12.71 -9.48 9.85
CA LEU A 284 11.68 -9.23 8.87
C LEU A 284 11.35 -7.73 8.81
N LEU A 285 11.71 -7.07 7.70
CA LEU A 285 11.31 -5.68 7.42
C LEU A 285 10.19 -5.62 6.39
N ALA A 286 9.09 -4.96 6.74
CA ALA A 286 8.07 -4.53 5.79
C ALA A 286 8.34 -3.07 5.38
N VAL A 287 8.92 -2.87 4.19
CA VAL A 287 9.21 -1.52 3.66
C VAL A 287 8.10 -1.11 2.68
N PRO A 288 7.41 0.03 2.89
CA PRO A 288 6.28 0.43 2.05
C PRO A 288 6.60 0.54 0.54
N THR A 289 7.83 0.89 0.18
CA THR A 289 8.29 1.02 -1.22
C THR A 289 8.74 -0.29 -1.88
N TYR A 290 8.85 -1.39 -1.13
CA TYR A 290 9.36 -2.65 -1.67
C TYR A 290 8.22 -3.68 -1.76
N PRO A 291 8.08 -4.48 -2.82
CA PRO A 291 6.87 -5.30 -3.02
C PRO A 291 6.78 -6.54 -2.13
N ARG A 292 7.85 -6.94 -1.45
CA ARG A 292 7.90 -8.14 -0.58
C ARG A 292 8.57 -7.81 0.76
N PRO A 293 8.32 -8.58 1.84
CA PRO A 293 9.12 -8.47 3.05
C PRO A 293 10.59 -8.79 2.78
N ILE A 294 11.49 -8.12 3.50
CA ILE A 294 12.94 -8.38 3.47
C ILE A 294 13.27 -9.20 4.72
N ILE A 295 14.07 -10.26 4.56
CA ILE A 295 14.59 -11.11 5.65
C ILE A 295 16.11 -10.93 5.75
#